data_AF-A0A2G9REG3-F1
#
_entry.id   AF-A0A2G9REG3-F1
#
_cell.length_a   1.000
_cell.length_b   1.000
_cell.length_c   1.000
_cell.angle_alpha   90.00
_cell.angle_beta   90.00
_cell.angle_gamma   90.00
#
_symmetry.space_group_name_H-M   'P 1'
#
loop_
_entity.id
_entity.type
_entity.pdbx_description
1 polymer ?
#
loop_
_entity_poly.entity_id
_entity_poly.type
_entity_poly.pdbx_seq_one_letter_code
_entity_poly.pdbx_strand_id
1 'polypeptide(L)'
;MWSAGIIFLSLLSGRYHFFNAGDDMNALAQIITIRGSQETIRAAKQFGKTVLCSKVLPPKDLRTLCEGLRVCMVPASGSETEIQKQHTSLQLKILENQDGWFVEQTDVNPAEGTDKGLKYTLLTEGTELNQCNINGWDRVPDEAYHLLDRLLDMNPATRITAEEALLHPLFNDLV
;
A
#
# COMPACT_ATOMS: atom_id res chain seq x y z
N MET A 1 -2.65 -17.51 -8.00
CA MET A 1 -2.33 -16.17 -8.53
C MET A 1 -2.62 -15.06 -7.53
N TRP A 2 -3.85 -14.90 -7.02
CA TRP A 2 -4.13 -13.91 -5.97
C TRP A 2 -3.19 -13.99 -4.76
N SER A 3 -3.04 -15.19 -4.17
CA SER A 3 -2.13 -15.39 -3.03
C SER A 3 -0.67 -15.06 -3.36
N ALA A 4 -0.22 -15.31 -4.60
CA ALA A 4 1.10 -14.90 -5.06
C ALA A 4 1.23 -13.37 -5.13
N GLY A 5 0.16 -12.67 -5.53
CA GLY A 5 0.06 -11.21 -5.43
C GLY A 5 0.16 -10.69 -4.00
N ILE A 6 -0.44 -11.37 -3.02
CA ILE A 6 -0.32 -10.98 -1.59
C ILE A 6 1.10 -11.18 -1.06
N ILE A 7 1.75 -12.29 -1.45
CA ILE A 7 3.16 -12.52 -1.14
C ILE A 7 4.01 -11.40 -1.77
N PHE A 8 3.78 -11.09 -3.04
CA PHE A 8 4.53 -10.05 -3.73
C PHE A 8 4.27 -8.64 -3.16
N LEU A 9 3.03 -8.34 -2.77
CA LEU A 9 2.66 -7.12 -2.04
C LEU A 9 3.41 -7.01 -0.72
N SER A 10 3.56 -8.14 0.00
CA SER A 10 4.32 -8.20 1.25
C SER A 10 5.80 -7.91 1.02
N LEU A 11 6.37 -8.44 -0.07
CA LEU A 11 7.76 -8.16 -0.48
C LEU A 11 7.94 -6.69 -0.87
N LEU A 12 7.06 -6.14 -1.72
CA LEU A 12 7.15 -4.76 -2.21
C LEU A 12 6.93 -3.71 -1.10
N SER A 13 6.04 -3.98 -0.15
CA SER A 13 5.79 -3.08 0.99
C SER A 13 6.73 -3.30 2.18
N GLY A 14 7.46 -4.41 2.22
CA GLY A 14 8.25 -4.85 3.37
C GLY A 14 7.42 -5.29 4.58
N ARG A 15 6.09 -5.46 4.45
CA ARG A 15 5.16 -5.76 5.56
C ARG A 15 4.67 -7.20 5.49
N TYR A 16 4.76 -7.93 6.61
CA TYR A 16 4.16 -9.25 6.74
C TYR A 16 3.63 -9.47 8.15
N HIS A 17 2.43 -10.00 8.36
CA HIS A 17 1.27 -10.16 7.49
C HIS A 17 0.68 -8.84 6.98
N PHE A 18 0.48 -8.72 5.67
CA PHE A 18 -0.04 -7.50 5.04
C PHE A 18 -1.51 -7.24 5.44
N PHE A 19 -2.37 -8.25 5.31
CA PHE A 19 -3.73 -8.24 5.85
C PHE A 19 -3.75 -8.97 7.19
N ASN A 20 -4.33 -8.33 8.20
CA ASN A 20 -4.54 -8.93 9.52
C ASN A 20 -6.03 -8.86 9.84
N ALA A 21 -6.76 -9.90 9.45
CA ALA A 21 -8.20 -9.98 9.60
C ALA A 21 -8.56 -11.15 10.51
N GLY A 22 -9.46 -10.91 11.48
CA GLY A 22 -9.98 -11.95 12.37
C GLY A 22 -11.11 -12.78 11.75
N ASP A 23 -11.67 -12.32 10.63
CA ASP A 23 -12.81 -12.91 9.94
C ASP A 23 -12.81 -12.52 8.45
N ASP A 24 -13.55 -13.27 7.64
CA ASP A 24 -13.59 -13.10 6.18
C ASP A 24 -14.15 -11.73 5.74
N MET A 25 -15.08 -11.14 6.51
CA MET A 25 -15.66 -9.85 6.15
C MET A 25 -14.67 -8.71 6.40
N ASN A 26 -13.90 -8.78 7.49
CA ASN A 26 -12.82 -7.84 7.73
C ASN A 26 -11.68 -8.02 6.71
N ALA A 27 -11.38 -9.25 6.29
CA ALA A 27 -10.42 -9.51 5.21
C ALA A 27 -10.90 -8.87 3.89
N LEU A 28 -12.17 -9.05 3.54
CA LEU A 28 -12.77 -8.46 2.36
C LEU A 28 -12.79 -6.92 2.44
N ALA A 29 -13.09 -6.34 3.59
CA ALA A 29 -13.05 -4.90 3.80
C ALA A 29 -11.63 -4.31 3.60
N GLN A 30 -10.61 -5.00 4.10
CA GLN A 30 -9.21 -4.60 3.89
C GLN A 30 -8.80 -4.69 2.41
N ILE A 31 -9.25 -5.72 1.69
CA ILE A 31 -9.04 -5.84 0.25
C ILE A 31 -9.72 -4.69 -0.51
N ILE A 32 -10.99 -4.40 -0.19
CA ILE A 32 -11.77 -3.32 -0.80
C ILE A 32 -11.13 -1.95 -0.55
N THR A 33 -10.48 -1.76 0.60
CA THR A 33 -9.80 -0.51 0.95
C THR A 33 -8.61 -0.21 0.05
N ILE A 34 -7.99 -1.24 -0.53
CA ILE A 34 -6.83 -1.11 -1.41
C ILE A 34 -7.26 -1.13 -2.87
N ARG A 35 -8.10 -2.08 -3.27
CA ARG A 35 -8.52 -2.25 -4.67
C ARG A 35 -9.68 -1.36 -5.08
N GLY A 36 -10.35 -0.73 -4.12
CA GLY A 36 -11.51 0.10 -4.38
C GLY A 36 -12.82 -0.69 -4.30
N SER A 37 -13.86 0.03 -3.87
CA SER A 37 -15.21 -0.51 -3.71
C SER A 37 -15.89 -0.78 -5.05
N GLN A 38 -15.72 0.10 -6.03
CA GLN A 38 -16.38 -0.02 -7.34
C GLN A 38 -15.84 -1.22 -8.13
N GLU A 39 -14.53 -1.39 -8.14
CA GLU A 39 -13.82 -2.48 -8.79
C GLU A 39 -14.25 -3.83 -8.22
N THR A 40 -14.33 -3.91 -6.88
CA THR A 40 -14.77 -5.12 -6.17
C THR A 40 -16.23 -5.46 -6.48
N ILE A 41 -17.12 -4.47 -6.44
CA ILE A 41 -18.56 -4.67 -6.73
C ILE A 41 -18.75 -5.12 -8.19
N ARG A 42 -18.05 -4.50 -9.14
CA ARG A 42 -18.10 -4.86 -10.57
C ARG A 42 -17.65 -6.29 -10.81
N ALA A 43 -16.50 -6.68 -10.24
CA ALA A 43 -15.99 -8.04 -10.34
C ALA A 43 -16.96 -9.04 -9.72
N ALA A 44 -17.42 -8.81 -8.48
CA ALA A 44 -18.34 -9.71 -7.78
C ALA A 44 -19.64 -9.95 -8.58
N LYS A 45 -20.19 -8.90 -9.20
CA LYS A 45 -21.41 -8.98 -10.00
C LYS A 45 -21.30 -9.95 -11.17
N GLN A 46 -20.13 -10.03 -11.82
CA GLN A 46 -19.89 -10.95 -12.94
C GLN A 46 -19.96 -12.43 -12.51
N PHE A 47 -19.67 -12.73 -11.24
CA PHE A 47 -19.76 -14.07 -10.67
C PHE A 47 -21.06 -14.30 -9.88
N GLY A 48 -22.07 -13.45 -10.08
CA GLY A 48 -23.38 -13.58 -9.43
C GLY A 48 -23.36 -13.28 -7.92
N LYS A 49 -22.38 -12.48 -7.45
CA LYS A 49 -22.29 -12.04 -6.06
C LYS A 49 -22.61 -10.54 -5.97
N THR A 50 -23.39 -10.17 -4.96
CA THR A 50 -23.72 -8.77 -4.67
C THR A 50 -22.95 -8.33 -3.43
N VAL A 51 -22.12 -7.29 -3.58
CA VAL A 51 -21.39 -6.65 -2.49
C VAL A 51 -21.96 -5.25 -2.29
N LEU A 52 -22.24 -4.88 -1.04
CA LEU A 52 -22.67 -3.54 -0.66
C LEU A 52 -21.66 -2.96 0.33
N CYS A 53 -21.14 -1.77 0.02
CA CYS A 53 -20.26 -1.02 0.90
C CYS A 53 -21.02 0.19 1.44
N SER A 54 -20.93 0.45 2.74
CA SER A 54 -21.54 1.64 3.37
C SER A 54 -20.87 2.94 2.91
N LYS A 55 -19.57 2.89 2.65
CA LYS A 55 -18.77 3.98 2.08
C LYS A 55 -18.18 3.53 0.74
N VAL A 56 -18.16 4.44 -0.24
CA VAL A 56 -17.45 4.22 -1.52
C VAL A 56 -15.98 4.56 -1.30
N LEU A 57 -15.11 3.55 -1.41
CA LEU A 57 -13.67 3.70 -1.30
C LEU A 57 -13.03 3.73 -2.70
N PRO A 58 -12.14 4.71 -3.01
CA PRO A 58 -11.39 4.74 -4.25
C PRO A 58 -10.25 3.70 -4.24
N PRO A 59 -9.83 3.18 -5.41
CA PRO A 59 -8.64 2.35 -5.52
C PRO A 59 -7.39 3.13 -5.11
N LYS A 60 -6.46 2.46 -4.43
CA LYS A 60 -5.16 3.02 -4.06
C LYS A 60 -4.12 2.67 -5.13
N ASP A 61 -3.24 3.62 -5.40
CA ASP A 61 -2.03 3.35 -6.17
C ASP A 61 -1.09 2.45 -5.36
N LEU A 62 -0.77 1.27 -5.91
CA LEU A 62 0.00 0.24 -5.22
C LEU A 62 1.46 0.65 -5.03
N ARG A 63 2.01 1.49 -5.93
CA ARG A 63 3.36 2.05 -5.77
C ARG A 63 3.43 2.93 -4.55
N THR A 64 2.63 3.99 -4.53
CA THR A 64 2.61 4.97 -3.44
C THR A 64 2.31 4.29 -2.11
N LEU A 65 1.41 3.30 -2.11
CA LEU A 65 1.13 2.48 -0.93
C LEU A 65 2.37 1.73 -0.45
N CYS A 66 3.03 0.94 -1.32
CA CYS A 66 4.19 0.16 -0.91
C CYS A 66 5.37 1.04 -0.49
N GLU A 67 5.67 2.09 -1.25
CA GLU A 67 6.74 3.05 -0.96
C GLU A 67 6.51 3.76 0.38
N GLY A 68 5.29 4.25 0.63
CA GLY A 68 4.94 4.89 1.91
C GLY A 68 5.06 3.93 3.10
N LEU A 69 4.73 2.65 2.91
CA LEU A 69 4.89 1.63 3.96
C LEU A 69 6.37 1.29 4.22
N ARG A 70 7.25 1.38 3.20
CA ARG A 70 8.70 1.21 3.35
C ARG A 70 9.36 2.37 4.12
N VAL A 71 8.97 3.62 3.83
CA VAL A 71 9.56 4.81 4.51
C VAL A 71 9.35 4.78 6.02
N CYS A 72 8.24 4.19 6.48
CA CYS A 72 7.97 4.03 7.90
C CYS A 72 8.87 2.99 8.61
N MET A 73 9.70 2.25 7.87
CA MET A 73 10.64 1.25 8.40
C MET A 73 12.04 1.78 8.68
N VAL A 74 12.30 3.08 8.58
CA VAL A 74 13.58 3.66 8.99
C VAL A 74 13.45 4.24 10.40
N PRO A 75 13.56 3.44 11.48
CA PRO A 75 13.76 4.00 12.80
C PRO A 75 15.19 4.55 12.88
N ALA A 76 15.33 5.80 13.31
CA ALA A 76 16.61 6.27 13.83
C ALA A 76 16.94 5.44 15.08
N SER A 77 17.79 4.43 14.94
CA SER A 77 18.39 3.65 16.04
C SER A 77 17.38 3.11 17.08
N GLY A 78 16.90 1.87 16.91
CA GLY A 78 16.08 1.21 17.93
C GLY A 78 16.07 -0.31 17.80
N SER A 79 16.19 -1.02 18.92
CA SER A 79 16.29 -2.47 19.04
C SER A 79 15.10 -3.25 18.43
N GLU A 80 15.36 -4.48 17.96
CA GLU A 80 14.42 -5.40 17.28
C GLU A 80 13.04 -5.55 17.94
N THR A 81 12.94 -5.38 19.26
CA THR A 81 11.68 -5.49 20.03
C THR A 81 10.76 -4.28 19.89
N GLU A 82 11.27 -3.14 19.44
CA GLU A 82 10.53 -1.89 19.25
C GLU A 82 9.89 -1.84 17.86
N ILE A 83 10.54 -2.46 16.86
CA ILE A 83 10.06 -2.60 15.48
C ILE A 83 8.73 -3.37 15.45
N GLN A 84 8.59 -4.44 16.24
CA GLN A 84 7.36 -5.23 16.29
C GLN A 84 6.19 -4.49 16.97
N LYS A 85 6.46 -3.68 18.01
CA LYS A 85 5.43 -2.86 18.69
C LYS A 85 4.98 -1.67 17.84
N GLN A 86 5.91 -1.06 17.10
CA GLN A 86 5.59 -0.01 16.14
C GLN A 86 4.78 -0.55 14.95
N HIS A 87 5.06 -1.78 14.51
CA HIS A 87 4.32 -2.48 13.45
C HIS A 87 2.82 -2.60 13.77
N THR A 88 2.46 -3.05 14.97
CA THR A 88 1.06 -3.19 15.40
C THR A 88 0.37 -1.83 15.61
N SER A 89 1.08 -0.84 16.16
CA SER A 89 0.52 0.49 16.43
C SER A 89 0.21 1.27 15.14
N LEU A 90 1.04 1.14 14.11
CA LEU A 90 0.82 1.81 12.81
C LEU A 90 -0.23 1.08 11.97
N GLN A 91 -0.32 -0.24 12.08
CA GLN A 91 -1.35 -1.03 11.40
C GLN A 91 -2.76 -0.71 11.95
N LEU A 92 -2.87 -0.42 13.26
CA LEU A 92 -4.09 0.14 13.86
C LEU A 92 -4.36 1.59 13.42
N LYS A 93 -3.34 2.47 13.35
CA LYS A 93 -3.53 3.86 12.89
C LYS A 93 -3.93 3.99 11.41
N ILE A 94 -3.52 3.03 10.57
CA ILE A 94 -3.94 2.94 9.17
C ILE A 94 -5.39 2.46 9.06
N LEU A 95 -5.89 1.70 10.04
CA LEU A 95 -7.25 1.16 10.07
C LEU A 95 -8.27 2.07 10.79
N GLU A 96 -7.84 2.86 11.78
CA GLU A 96 -8.70 3.81 12.52
C GLU A 96 -8.94 5.13 11.78
N ASN A 97 -8.03 5.57 10.90
CA ASN A 97 -8.21 6.79 10.11
C ASN A 97 -9.03 6.52 8.84
N GLN A 98 -10.35 6.35 9.02
CA GLN A 98 -11.29 6.23 7.90
C GLN A 98 -11.36 7.47 6.99
N ASP A 99 -10.77 8.62 7.37
CA ASP A 99 -11.00 9.89 6.66
C ASP A 99 -9.72 10.71 6.32
N GLY A 100 -8.50 10.17 6.39
CA GLY A 100 -7.30 11.02 6.49
C GLY A 100 -6.06 10.68 5.68
N TRP A 101 -6.13 10.05 4.50
CA TRP A 101 -4.90 9.80 3.73
C TRP A 101 -4.45 10.98 2.85
N PHE A 102 -5.34 11.88 2.39
CA PHE A 102 -4.99 13.16 1.75
C PHE A 102 -6.17 14.15 1.79
N VAL A 103 -5.97 15.36 2.31
CA VAL A 103 -6.83 16.53 2.02
C VAL A 103 -5.93 17.63 1.45
N GLU A 104 -6.13 17.96 0.18
CA GLU A 104 -5.68 19.23 -0.40
C GLU A 104 -6.55 20.37 0.17
N GLN A 105 -5.92 21.42 0.70
CA GLN A 105 -6.64 22.62 1.15
C GLN A 105 -6.65 23.67 0.05
N THR A 106 -7.83 23.93 -0.51
CA THR A 106 -8.12 25.16 -1.27
C THR A 106 -8.59 26.27 -0.31
N ASP A 107 -7.82 27.36 -0.28
CA ASP A 107 -8.10 28.78 0.01
C ASP A 107 -9.17 29.22 1.04
N VAL A 108 -8.72 30.02 2.04
CA VAL A 108 -9.09 31.44 2.33
C VAL A 108 -8.65 31.86 3.77
N ASN A 109 -7.94 32.99 3.88
CA ASN A 109 -7.37 33.69 5.06
C ASN A 109 -8.38 34.61 5.81
N PRO A 110 -8.02 35.36 6.88
CA PRO A 110 -7.15 35.10 8.06
C PRO A 110 -7.77 35.59 9.40
N ALA A 111 -7.48 34.96 10.54
CA ALA A 111 -7.31 35.65 11.85
C ALA A 111 -6.84 34.69 12.96
N GLU A 112 -5.71 35.06 13.56
CA GLU A 112 -5.29 34.82 14.95
C GLU A 112 -5.15 33.37 15.47
N GLY A 113 -3.91 32.88 15.34
CA GLY A 113 -3.10 32.60 16.53
C GLY A 113 -3.28 31.28 17.26
N THR A 114 -2.78 30.17 16.71
CA THR A 114 -2.03 29.15 17.49
C THR A 114 -1.21 28.27 16.53
N ASP A 115 0.10 28.17 16.78
CA ASP A 115 1.06 27.38 16.00
C ASP A 115 0.76 25.87 16.10
N LYS A 116 0.29 25.28 15.00
CA LYS A 116 0.24 23.82 14.75
C LYS A 116 0.60 23.54 13.30
N GLY A 117 1.81 23.91 12.89
CA GLY A 117 2.42 23.42 11.66
C GLY A 117 3.34 22.24 11.95
N LEU A 118 2.94 21.02 11.61
CA LEU A 118 3.89 19.90 11.50
C LEU A 118 4.77 20.19 10.28
N LYS A 119 5.95 20.79 10.52
CA LYS A 119 6.98 21.00 9.50
C LYS A 119 7.37 19.65 8.92
N TYR A 120 6.95 19.38 7.69
CA TYR A 120 7.69 18.49 6.81
C TYR A 120 9.05 19.15 6.60
N THR A 121 10.06 18.64 7.28
CA THR A 121 11.42 19.15 7.12
C THR A 121 11.93 18.68 5.76
N LEU A 122 11.80 19.53 4.75
CA LEU A 122 12.73 19.55 3.64
C LEU A 122 14.09 19.94 4.24
N LEU A 123 14.89 18.94 4.61
CA LEU A 123 16.25 19.14 5.10
C LEU A 123 17.14 19.54 3.92
N THR A 124 17.25 20.85 3.69
CA THR A 124 18.39 21.42 2.97
C THR A 124 19.60 21.46 3.89
N GLU A 125 20.71 21.04 3.29
CA GLU A 125 22.12 21.27 3.64
C GLU A 125 22.74 20.44 4.76
N GLY A 126 23.68 19.58 4.34
CA GLY A 126 24.88 19.31 5.12
C GLY A 126 24.84 18.10 6.04
N THR A 127 24.57 16.92 5.50
CA THR A 127 25.14 15.67 6.04
C THR A 127 25.05 14.61 4.94
N GLU A 128 26.19 14.07 4.55
CA GLU A 128 26.26 12.96 3.60
C GLU A 128 25.48 11.77 4.19
N LEU A 129 24.24 11.57 3.72
CA LEU A 129 23.43 10.40 4.00
C LEU A 129 24.00 9.21 3.21
N ASN A 130 25.19 8.76 3.60
CA ASN A 130 25.72 7.46 3.20
C ASN A 130 25.01 6.36 3.99
N GLN A 131 23.74 6.18 3.69
CA GLN A 131 23.04 4.92 3.91
C GLN A 131 21.95 4.79 2.85
N CYS A 132 22.36 4.81 1.58
CA CYS A 132 21.59 4.20 0.50
C CYS A 132 21.20 2.79 0.96
N ASN A 133 19.91 2.48 0.87
CA ASN A 133 19.38 1.21 1.33
C ASN A 133 20.09 0.13 0.50
N ILE A 134 20.94 -0.66 1.15
CA ILE A 134 21.84 -1.69 0.59
C ILE A 134 21.16 -2.77 -0.28
N ASN A 135 19.85 -2.68 -0.48
CA ASN A 135 19.00 -3.73 -1.04
C ASN A 135 18.30 -3.33 -2.36
N GLY A 136 18.58 -2.16 -2.95
CA GLY A 136 18.05 -1.78 -4.27
C GLY A 136 16.56 -1.41 -4.32
N TRP A 137 15.88 -1.34 -3.17
CA TRP A 137 14.44 -1.02 -3.05
C TRP A 137 14.11 0.46 -3.21
N ASP A 138 15.12 1.32 -3.37
CA ASP A 138 14.96 2.76 -3.60
C ASP A 138 14.47 3.05 -5.03
N ARG A 139 14.56 2.08 -5.95
CA ARG A 139 14.11 2.19 -7.35
C ARG A 139 13.44 0.90 -7.82
N VAL A 140 12.24 0.63 -7.31
CA VAL A 140 11.44 -0.50 -7.81
C VAL A 140 10.86 -0.15 -9.19
N PRO A 141 11.08 -0.98 -10.22
CA PRO A 141 10.62 -0.75 -11.58
C PRO A 141 9.08 -0.74 -11.68
N ASP A 142 8.55 0.01 -12.64
CA ASP A 142 7.11 0.12 -12.93
C ASP A 142 6.49 -1.23 -13.26
N GLU A 143 7.25 -2.09 -13.93
CA GLU A 143 6.90 -3.46 -14.27
C GLU A 143 6.54 -4.29 -13.03
N ALA A 144 7.15 -4.02 -11.87
CA ALA A 144 6.84 -4.75 -10.64
C ALA A 144 5.42 -4.41 -10.16
N TYR A 145 5.05 -3.13 -10.17
CA TYR A 145 3.71 -2.69 -9.76
C TYR A 145 2.66 -3.04 -10.80
N HIS A 146 3.02 -3.03 -12.09
CA HIS A 146 2.16 -3.52 -13.16
C HIS A 146 1.85 -5.02 -13.00
N LEU A 147 2.85 -5.86 -12.75
CA LEU A 147 2.63 -7.28 -12.45
C LEU A 147 1.78 -7.46 -11.19
N LEU A 148 2.05 -6.68 -10.13
CA LEU A 148 1.29 -6.73 -8.89
C LEU A 148 -0.20 -6.40 -9.13
N ASP A 149 -0.50 -5.38 -9.92
CA ASP A 149 -1.88 -5.00 -10.26
C ASP A 149 -2.62 -6.15 -10.97
N ARG A 150 -1.95 -6.81 -11.92
CA ARG A 150 -2.50 -7.98 -12.63
C ARG A 150 -2.68 -9.21 -11.73
N LEU A 151 -1.79 -9.41 -10.75
CA LEU A 151 -1.92 -10.50 -9.75
C LEU A 151 -3.08 -10.24 -8.77
N LEU A 152 -3.32 -8.98 -8.43
CA LEU A 152 -4.38 -8.51 -7.54
C LEU A 152 -5.62 -8.01 -8.29
N ASP A 153 -5.86 -8.53 -9.49
CA ASP A 153 -7.11 -8.33 -10.20
C ASP A 153 -8.27 -8.97 -9.42
N MET A 154 -9.30 -8.16 -9.15
CA MET A 154 -10.51 -8.58 -8.45
C MET A 154 -11.33 -9.57 -9.26
N ASN A 155 -11.24 -9.50 -10.59
CA ASN A 155 -11.90 -10.43 -11.47
C ASN A 155 -11.00 -11.66 -11.73
N PRO A 156 -11.34 -12.86 -11.20
CA PRO A 156 -10.53 -14.05 -11.42
C PRO A 156 -10.46 -14.51 -12.89
N ALA A 157 -11.36 -14.08 -13.77
CA ALA A 157 -11.33 -14.44 -15.19
C ALA A 157 -10.30 -13.62 -16.00
N THR A 158 -9.99 -12.39 -15.58
CA THR A 158 -9.00 -11.51 -16.21
C THR A 158 -7.66 -11.48 -15.49
N ARG A 159 -7.62 -12.04 -14.28
CA ARG A 159 -6.40 -12.19 -13.48
C ARG A 159 -5.34 -12.99 -14.25
N ILE A 160 -4.11 -12.47 -14.24
CA ILE A 160 -2.96 -13.08 -14.92
C ILE A 160 -2.75 -14.54 -14.50
N THR A 161 -2.44 -15.40 -15.47
CA THR A 161 -2.08 -16.80 -15.23
C THR A 161 -0.61 -16.93 -14.84
N ALA A 162 -0.20 -18.10 -14.33
CA ALA A 162 1.22 -18.31 -13.99
C ALA A 162 2.12 -18.26 -15.23
N GLU A 163 1.67 -18.83 -16.35
CA GLU A 163 2.39 -18.81 -17.62
C GLU A 163 2.55 -17.38 -18.16
N GLU A 164 1.48 -16.58 -18.16
CA GLU A 164 1.55 -15.17 -18.56
C GLU A 164 2.44 -14.34 -17.62
N ALA A 165 2.45 -14.66 -16.33
CA ALA A 165 3.30 -13.97 -15.35
C ALA A 165 4.79 -14.23 -15.61
N LEU A 166 5.17 -15.45 -16.03
CA LEU A 166 6.56 -15.77 -16.36
C LEU A 166 7.06 -15.04 -17.61
N LEU A 167 6.16 -14.69 -18.53
CA LEU A 167 6.46 -13.90 -19.74
C LEU A 167 6.43 -12.38 -19.48
N HIS A 168 6.21 -11.95 -18.23
CA HIS A 168 6.08 -10.53 -17.90
C HIS A 168 7.46 -9.84 -18.01
N PRO A 169 7.54 -8.58 -18.52
CA PRO A 169 8.79 -7.84 -18.69
C PRO A 169 9.67 -7.74 -17.44
N LEU A 170 9.07 -7.85 -16.25
CA LEU A 170 9.77 -7.90 -14.97
C LEU A 170 10.83 -9.01 -14.91
N PHE A 171 10.64 -10.11 -15.63
CA PHE A 171 11.51 -11.29 -15.59
C PHE A 171 12.38 -11.45 -16.84
N ASN A 172 12.39 -10.47 -17.77
CA ASN A 172 13.14 -10.55 -19.03
C ASN A 172 14.66 -10.72 -18.82
N ASP A 173 15.22 -10.20 -17.72
CA ASP A 173 16.65 -10.31 -17.43
C ASP A 173 17.03 -11.59 -16.65
N LEU A 174 16.05 -12.44 -16.32
CA LEU A 174 16.25 -13.67 -15.55
C LEU A 174 16.22 -14.95 -16.39
N VAL A 175 15.76 -14.86 -17.64
CA VAL A 175 15.57 -15.98 -18.57
C VAL A 175 16.49 -15.80 -19.77
#